data_AF-A0A009HRM8-F1
#
_entry.id   AF-A0A009HRM8-F1
#
_cell.length_a   1.000
_cell.length_b   1.000
_cell.length_c   1.000
_cell.angle_alpha   90.00
_cell.angle_beta   90.00
_cell.angle_gamma   90.00
#
_symmetry.space_group_name_H-M   'P 1'
#
loop_
_entity.id
_entity.type
_entity.pdbx_description
1 polymer ?
#
loop_
_entity_poly.entity_id
_entity_poly.type
_entity_poly.pdbx_seq_one_letter_code
_entity_poly.pdbx_strand_id
1 'polypeptide(L)'
;MGQAKKRGSLEERIKQAQDRYYGQESTIEEVRQALGLPEDAQALGYIIHLPDQDEFVSTIEDNDSIFSVGYAKLPELAKVYDQPDQAITDAKKIKKHKLLVCVLFESSKQYFINDLWANY
;
A
#
# COMPACT_ATOMS: atom_id res chain seq x y z
N MET A 1 24.81 -24.54 -14.50
CA MET A 1 24.64 -24.08 -13.10
C MET A 1 24.55 -22.56 -13.12
N GLY A 2 23.53 -21.95 -12.49
CA GLY A 2 23.43 -20.48 -12.39
C GLY A 2 22.06 -19.90 -12.77
N GLN A 3 20.96 -20.41 -12.20
CA GLN A 3 19.66 -19.73 -12.28
C GLN A 3 19.45 -18.94 -10.99
N ALA A 4 20.03 -17.75 -10.93
CA ALA A 4 19.78 -16.77 -9.88
C ALA A 4 19.42 -15.43 -10.55
N LYS A 5 18.36 -14.79 -10.06
CA LYS A 5 17.84 -13.46 -10.44
C LYS A 5 16.79 -13.44 -11.57
N LYS A 6 15.63 -14.05 -11.31
CA LYS A 6 14.32 -13.53 -11.80
C LYS A 6 13.43 -13.20 -10.60
N ARG A 7 13.90 -12.28 -9.75
CA ARG A 7 13.02 -11.52 -8.86
C ARG A 7 12.97 -10.13 -9.50
N GLY A 8 11.91 -9.87 -10.25
CA GLY A 8 11.65 -8.53 -10.78
C GLY A 8 11.75 -7.54 -9.63
N SER A 9 12.44 -6.43 -9.87
CA SER A 9 12.69 -5.43 -8.85
C SER A 9 11.38 -4.97 -8.22
N LEU A 10 11.46 -4.44 -7.01
CA LEU A 10 10.36 -3.80 -6.32
C LEU A 10 9.57 -2.86 -7.25
N GLU A 11 10.27 -2.07 -8.05
CA GLU A 11 9.72 -1.24 -9.12
C GLU A 11 8.95 -2.03 -10.17
N GLU A 12 9.40 -3.21 -10.61
CA GLU A 12 8.65 -4.07 -11.54
C GLU A 12 7.42 -4.71 -10.90
N ARG A 13 7.42 -5.02 -9.60
CA ARG A 13 6.22 -5.53 -8.90
C ARG A 13 5.20 -4.44 -8.67
N ILE A 14 5.65 -3.26 -8.26
CA ILE A 14 4.82 -2.06 -8.11
C ILE A 14 4.27 -1.68 -9.47
N LYS A 15 5.12 -1.60 -10.50
CA LYS A 15 4.71 -1.29 -11.86
C LYS A 15 3.80 -2.38 -12.41
N GLN A 16 3.98 -3.66 -12.11
CA GLN A 16 3.03 -4.70 -12.54
C GLN A 16 1.69 -4.62 -11.81
N ALA A 17 1.67 -4.24 -10.52
CA ALA A 17 0.44 -4.00 -9.77
C ALA A 17 -0.26 -2.71 -10.25
N GLN A 18 0.50 -1.63 -10.45
CA GLN A 18 0.08 -0.31 -10.89
C GLN A 18 -0.28 -0.29 -12.38
N ASP A 19 0.34 -1.10 -13.24
CA ASP A 19 -0.01 -1.28 -14.65
C ASP A 19 -1.28 -2.12 -14.79
N ARG A 20 -1.48 -3.12 -13.91
CA ARG A 20 -2.78 -3.80 -13.73
C ARG A 20 -3.89 -2.89 -13.18
N TYR A 21 -3.55 -1.88 -12.36
CA TYR A 21 -4.53 -1.03 -11.66
C TYR A 21 -4.81 0.31 -12.35
N TYR A 22 -3.84 0.86 -13.10
CA TYR A 22 -3.86 2.21 -13.67
C TYR A 22 -3.33 2.27 -15.12
N GLY A 23 -2.65 1.24 -15.64
CA GLY A 23 -1.89 1.31 -16.90
C GLY A 23 -2.59 0.76 -18.14
N GLN A 24 -3.49 -0.21 -17.97
CA GLN A 24 -4.46 -0.58 -19.01
C GLN A 24 -5.82 -0.03 -18.61
N GLU A 25 -6.66 0.26 -19.60
CA GLU A 25 -8.00 0.84 -19.51
C GLU A 25 -9.03 0.02 -18.68
N SER A 26 -8.58 -0.79 -17.71
CA SER A 26 -9.40 -1.33 -16.66
C SER A 26 -9.70 -0.22 -15.66
N THR A 27 -10.84 0.42 -15.86
CA THR A 27 -11.43 1.41 -14.94
C THR A 27 -11.40 0.89 -13.50
N ILE A 28 -11.29 1.79 -12.51
CA ILE A 28 -11.37 1.47 -11.07
C ILE A 28 -12.53 0.49 -10.78
N GLU A 29 -13.61 0.58 -11.54
CA GLU A 29 -14.75 -0.34 -11.56
C GLU A 29 -14.41 -1.80 -11.87
N GLU A 30 -13.59 -2.09 -12.89
CA GLU A 30 -13.21 -3.47 -13.25
C GLU A 30 -12.36 -4.11 -12.15
N VAL A 31 -11.45 -3.34 -11.57
CA VAL A 31 -10.56 -3.85 -10.53
C VAL A 31 -11.34 -4.09 -9.24
N ARG A 32 -12.22 -3.16 -8.90
CA ARG A 32 -13.19 -3.31 -7.82
C ARG A 32 -14.09 -4.53 -8.03
N GLN A 33 -14.60 -4.76 -9.25
CA GLN A 33 -15.44 -5.92 -9.56
C GLN A 33 -14.64 -7.23 -9.47
N ALA A 34 -13.37 -7.24 -9.90
CA ALA A 34 -12.47 -8.38 -9.75
C ALA A 34 -12.18 -8.70 -8.27
N LEU A 35 -12.17 -7.69 -7.41
CA LEU A 35 -12.02 -7.82 -5.96
C LEU A 35 -13.33 -8.11 -5.22
N GLY A 36 -14.48 -8.11 -5.92
CA GLY A 36 -15.80 -8.29 -5.30
C GLY A 36 -16.22 -7.14 -4.39
N LEU A 37 -15.66 -5.94 -4.60
CA LEU A 37 -15.97 -4.77 -3.79
C LEU A 37 -17.31 -4.14 -4.23
N PRO A 38 -18.10 -3.59 -3.29
CA PRO A 38 -19.41 -3.00 -3.55
C PRO A 38 -19.33 -1.82 -4.52
N GLU A 39 -20.43 -1.53 -5.23
CA GLU A 39 -20.56 -0.51 -6.29
C GLU A 39 -20.29 0.96 -5.89
N ASP A 40 -20.07 1.18 -4.60
CA ASP A 40 -19.71 2.46 -4.00
C ASP A 40 -18.22 2.55 -3.56
N ALA A 41 -17.50 1.43 -3.52
CA ALA A 41 -16.07 1.41 -3.18
C ALA A 41 -15.19 2.25 -4.14
N GLN A 42 -14.58 3.32 -3.64
CA GLN A 42 -13.62 4.18 -4.33
C GLN A 42 -12.20 3.95 -3.81
N ALA A 43 -11.21 4.03 -4.70
CA ALA A 43 -9.81 4.01 -4.32
C ALA A 43 -9.42 5.35 -3.70
N LEU A 44 -9.02 5.34 -2.42
CA LEU A 44 -8.52 6.54 -1.74
C LEU A 44 -7.02 6.74 -2.01
N GLY A 45 -6.24 5.65 -2.09
CA GLY A 45 -4.80 5.69 -2.35
C GLY A 45 -4.05 4.57 -1.64
N TYR A 46 -2.77 4.76 -1.37
CA TYR A 46 -1.89 3.75 -0.78
C TYR A 46 -1.64 4.04 0.69
N ILE A 47 -1.67 3.01 1.52
CA ILE A 47 -1.41 3.08 2.97
C ILE A 47 -0.36 2.07 3.35
N ILE A 48 0.26 2.25 4.52
CA ILE A 48 1.22 1.31 5.07
C ILE A 48 0.57 0.63 6.28
N HIS A 49 0.33 -0.68 6.17
CA HIS A 49 -0.24 -1.55 7.19
C HIS A 49 0.85 -2.39 7.89
N LEU A 50 0.73 -2.56 9.19
CA LEU A 50 1.57 -3.35 10.07
C LEU A 50 0.80 -4.60 10.48
N PRO A 51 0.95 -5.74 9.78
CA PRO A 51 0.20 -6.97 10.07
C PRO A 51 0.52 -7.57 11.44
N ASP A 52 1.65 -7.20 12.04
CA ASP A 52 2.08 -7.71 13.34
C ASP A 52 1.25 -7.11 14.48
N GLN A 53 0.84 -5.85 14.35
CA GLN A 53 0.10 -5.12 15.37
C GLN A 53 -1.32 -4.74 14.95
N ASP A 54 -1.70 -5.05 13.71
CA ASP A 54 -2.98 -4.65 13.09
C ASP A 54 -3.14 -3.11 13.13
N GLU A 55 -2.04 -2.41 12.79
CA GLU A 55 -1.94 -0.94 12.84
C GLU A 55 -1.53 -0.38 11.48
N PHE A 56 -1.83 0.90 11.24
CA PHE A 56 -1.51 1.62 10.01
C PHE A 56 -0.59 2.80 10.32
N VAL A 57 0.31 3.13 9.40
CA VAL A 57 1.11 4.35 9.53
C VAL A 57 0.20 5.55 9.31
N SER A 58 0.11 6.42 10.31
CA SER A 58 -0.72 7.64 10.30
C SER A 58 0.11 8.89 10.02
N THR A 59 1.31 8.97 10.60
CA THR A 59 2.24 10.10 10.40
C THR A 59 3.66 9.57 10.31
N ILE A 60 4.47 10.24 9.50
CA ILE A 60 5.92 10.05 9.47
C ILE A 60 6.54 11.42 9.61
N GLU A 61 7.28 11.62 10.69
CA GLU A 61 8.14 12.77 10.91
C GLU A 61 9.58 12.32 10.67
N ASP A 62 10.13 12.79 9.55
CA ASP A 62 11.52 12.59 9.15
C ASP A 62 12.21 13.95 9.18
N ASN A 63 12.86 14.26 10.31
CA ASN A 63 13.69 15.45 10.48
C ASN A 63 15.16 15.03 10.67
N ASP A 64 16.09 15.95 10.41
CA ASP A 64 17.55 15.70 10.43
C ASP A 64 18.07 15.03 11.72
N SER A 65 17.35 15.19 12.84
CA SER A 65 17.70 14.61 14.14
C SER A 65 16.79 13.47 14.63
N ILE A 66 15.58 13.32 14.09
CA ILE A 66 14.57 12.38 14.62
C ILE A 66 13.75 11.79 13.49
N PHE A 67 13.66 10.46 13.50
CA PHE A 67 12.71 9.70 12.68
C PHE A 67 11.63 9.11 13.60
N SER A 68 10.43 9.67 13.53
CA SER A 68 9.27 9.25 14.32
C SER A 68 8.14 8.81 13.40
N VAL A 69 7.50 7.70 13.75
CA VAL A 69 6.36 7.16 13.00
C VAL A 69 5.18 7.05 13.95
N GLY A 70 4.08 7.70 13.60
CA GLY A 70 2.80 7.56 14.27
C GLY A 70 2.03 6.39 13.67
N TYR A 71 1.48 5.55 14.53
CA TYR A 71 0.63 4.41 14.14
C TYR A 71 -0.81 4.67 14.59
N ALA A 72 -1.77 4.24 13.79
CA ALA A 72 -3.20 4.32 14.07
C ALA A 72 -3.86 2.97 13.80
N LYS A 73 -4.88 2.62 14.59
CA LYS A 73 -5.64 1.36 14.40
C LYS A 73 -6.69 1.44 13.31
N LEU A 74 -7.05 2.63 12.90
CA LEU A 74 -8.10 2.86 11.91
C LEU A 74 -7.47 3.18 10.54
N PRO A 75 -7.94 2.55 9.46
CA PRO A 75 -7.44 2.85 8.11
C PRO A 75 -7.80 4.27 7.66
N GLU A 76 -8.87 4.88 8.19
CA GLU A 76 -9.26 6.27 7.90
C GLU A 76 -8.23 7.30 8.43
N LEU A 77 -7.52 6.95 9.51
CA LEU A 77 -6.47 7.78 10.11
C LEU A 77 -5.10 7.47 9.51
N ALA A 78 -5.02 6.50 8.61
CA ALA A 78 -3.78 6.14 7.95
C ALA A 78 -3.33 7.27 7.01
N LYS A 79 -2.03 7.40 6.86
CA LYS A 79 -1.41 8.25 5.87
C LYS A 79 -1.68 7.64 4.50
N VAL A 80 -2.58 8.29 3.76
CA VAL A 80 -2.86 7.93 2.37
C VAL A 80 -1.85 8.64 1.46
N TYR A 81 -1.20 7.85 0.64
CA TYR A 81 -0.25 8.28 -0.38
C TYR A 81 -0.92 8.22 -1.75
N ASP A 82 -0.63 9.21 -2.59
CA ASP A 82 -1.10 9.24 -3.98
C ASP A 82 -0.38 8.18 -4.84
N GLN A 83 0.89 7.93 -4.54
CA GLN A 83 1.73 7.01 -5.29
C GLN A 83 2.24 5.86 -4.42
N PRO A 84 2.30 4.62 -4.97
CA PRO A 84 2.79 3.47 -4.22
C PRO A 84 4.29 3.60 -3.92
N ASP A 85 5.04 4.24 -4.80
CA ASP A 85 6.49 4.43 -4.64
C ASP A 85 6.84 5.28 -3.41
N GLN A 86 6.02 6.27 -3.08
CA GLN A 86 6.17 7.08 -1.87
C GLN A 86 5.94 6.24 -0.61
N ALA A 87 4.83 5.49 -0.57
CA ALA A 87 4.50 4.60 0.54
C ALA A 87 5.60 3.55 0.76
N ILE A 88 6.16 3.00 -0.31
CA ILE A 88 7.19 1.96 -0.21
C ILE A 88 8.55 2.55 0.18
N THR A 89 8.88 3.76 -0.28
CA THR A 89 10.09 4.47 0.14
C THR A 89 10.06 4.73 1.64
N ASP A 90 8.94 5.23 2.16
CA ASP A 90 8.75 5.43 3.60
C ASP A 90 8.75 4.11 4.37
N ALA A 91 8.03 3.08 3.88
CA ALA A 91 8.03 1.76 4.49
C ALA A 91 9.44 1.14 4.58
N LYS A 92 10.30 1.38 3.58
CA LYS A 92 11.71 0.93 3.60
C LYS A 92 12.57 1.63 4.64
N LYS A 93 12.25 2.89 5.00
CA LYS A 93 12.93 3.59 6.11
C LYS A 93 12.61 2.92 7.44
N ILE A 94 11.39 2.42 7.59
CA ILE A 94 10.91 1.73 8.78
C ILE A 94 11.38 0.26 8.78
N LYS A 95 12.61 0.01 9.21
CA LYS A 95 13.17 -1.36 9.27
C LYS A 95 12.81 -2.17 10.51
N LYS A 96 12.13 -1.53 11.47
CA LYS A 96 11.86 -2.10 12.79
C LYS A 96 10.72 -3.12 12.79
N HIS A 97 9.76 -3.00 11.86
CA HIS A 97 8.55 -3.81 11.80
C HIS A 97 8.31 -4.38 10.40
N LYS A 98 7.51 -5.44 10.32
CA LYS A 98 6.99 -5.93 9.04
C LYS A 98 5.92 -4.96 8.56
N LEU A 99 6.07 -4.49 7.33
CA LEU A 99 5.18 -3.50 6.73
C LEU A 99 4.65 -4.06 5.42
N LEU A 100 3.37 -3.80 5.22
CA LEU A 100 2.59 -4.09 4.03
C LEU A 100 2.16 -2.76 3.45
N VAL A 101 2.51 -2.46 2.21
CA VAL A 101 1.87 -1.36 1.49
C VAL A 101 0.62 -1.92 0.85
N CYS A 102 -0.51 -1.36 1.23
CA CYS A 102 -1.83 -1.74 0.77
C CYS A 102 -2.48 -0.56 0.05
N VAL A 103 -3.35 -0.82 -0.92
CA VAL A 103 -4.27 0.20 -1.43
C VAL A 103 -5.52 0.21 -0.54
N LEU A 104 -6.00 1.40 -0.19
CA LEU A 104 -7.21 1.63 0.59
C LEU A 104 -8.37 1.93 -0.35
N PHE A 105 -9.43 1.15 -0.21
CA PHE A 105 -10.74 1.42 -0.77
C PHE A 105 -11.70 1.83 0.33
N GLU A 106 -12.44 2.89 0.10
CA GLU A 106 -13.55 3.31 0.95
C GLU A 106 -14.86 3.01 0.24
N SER A 107 -15.75 2.29 0.92
CA SER A 107 -17.16 2.20 0.54
C SER A 107 -18.01 2.78 1.66
N SER A 108 -19.22 3.25 1.35
CA SER A 108 -20.21 3.76 2.33
C SER A 108 -20.45 2.88 3.58
N LYS A 109 -20.09 1.59 3.55
CA LYS A 109 -20.26 0.66 4.68
C LYS A 109 -18.98 0.29 5.40
N GLN A 110 -17.84 0.24 4.71
CA GLN A 110 -16.61 -0.31 5.25
C GLN A 110 -15.39 0.04 4.38
N TYR A 111 -14.22 -0.04 5.02
CA TYR A 111 -12.93 0.08 4.35
C TYR A 111 -12.44 -1.29 3.91
N PHE A 112 -11.83 -1.35 2.72
CA PHE A 112 -11.15 -2.53 2.21
C PHE A 112 -9.70 -2.18 1.91
N ILE A 113 -8.80 -3.08 2.30
CA ILE A 113 -7.38 -2.92 2.03
C ILE A 113 -6.92 -4.09 1.16
N ASN A 114 -6.10 -3.82 0.16
CA ASN A 114 -5.53 -4.85 -0.70
C ASN A 114 -4.01 -4.72 -0.74
N ASP A 115 -3.28 -5.77 -0.39
CA ASP A 115 -1.82 -5.74 -0.32
C ASP A 115 -1.17 -5.65 -1.72
N LEU A 116 -0.32 -4.64 -1.90
CA LEU A 116 0.50 -4.47 -3.09
C LEU A 116 1.93 -4.94 -2.86
N TRP A 117 2.49 -4.59 -1.69
CA TRP A 117 3.89 -4.82 -1.41
C TRP A 117 4.13 -5.16 0.04
N ALA A 118 5.19 -5.92 0.29
CA ALA A 118 5.60 -6.32 1.62
C ALA A 118 7.11 -6.33 1.77
N ASN A 119 7.60 -5.99 2.97
CA ASN A 119 9.03 -5.93 3.30
C ASN A 119 9.65 -7.25 3.79
N TYR A 120 8.99 -8.41 3.64
CA TYR A 120 9.48 -9.71 4.10
C TYR A 120 10.23 -10.54 3.05
#